data_AF-A0A2D2C7C4-F1
#
_entry.id   AF-A0A2D2C7C4-F1
#
_cell.length_a   1.000
_cell.length_b   1.000
_cell.length_c   1.000
_cell.angle_alpha   90.00
_cell.angle_beta   90.00
_cell.angle_gamma   90.00
#
_symmetry.space_group_name_H-M   'P 1'
#
loop_
_entity.id
_entity.type
_entity.pdbx_description
1 polymer ?
#
loop_
_entity_poly.entity_id
_entity_poly.type
_entity_poly.pdbx_seq_one_letter_code
_entity_poly.pdbx_strand_id
1 'polypeptide(L)'
;MLSAILHEPLVVWTLRSFLAALFLTAALSKLTAIDEFHGVVRNFRLLPDGLARPVAMVLPVVEMAIAAGLLIQPLARAASLSAAALLAVFGMAIVVNVLRGRTQIDCGCFRNGMKQRIGWATVARNGVLTALALGAGALLAQGRAASAGDIATGLAAGLTLTLLYMGAEMLGGFVAMNNRASSTKGR
;
A
#
# COMPACT_ATOMS: atom_id res chain seq x y z
N MET A 1 25.50 -15.41 4.14
CA MET A 1 25.03 -15.16 2.75
C MET A 1 23.77 -14.29 2.73
N LEU A 2 22.68 -14.65 3.42
CA LEU A 2 21.44 -13.84 3.44
C LEU A 2 21.63 -12.41 3.95
N SER A 3 22.43 -12.23 4.99
CA SER A 3 22.78 -10.90 5.54
C SER A 3 23.52 -10.03 4.51
N ALA A 4 24.46 -10.59 3.75
CA ALA A 4 25.20 -9.83 2.73
C ALA A 4 24.28 -9.33 1.61
N ILE A 5 23.33 -10.16 1.15
CA ILE A 5 22.35 -9.79 0.11
C ILE A 5 21.40 -8.68 0.61
N LEU A 6 20.94 -8.76 1.86
CA LEU A 6 20.02 -7.77 2.44
C LEU A 6 20.64 -6.37 2.56
N HIS A 7 21.97 -6.27 2.70
CA HIS A 7 22.68 -4.99 2.82
C HIS A 7 23.11 -4.39 1.48
N GLU A 8 22.76 -5.03 0.37
CA GLU A 8 23.02 -4.47 -0.95
C GLU A 8 22.14 -3.23 -1.17
N PRO A 9 22.72 -2.07 -1.56
CA PRO A 9 22.00 -0.84 -1.79
C PRO A 9 20.93 -1.01 -2.87
N LEU A 10 21.13 -1.92 -3.82
CA LEU A 10 20.15 -2.31 -4.81
C LEU A 10 18.85 -2.80 -4.16
N VAL A 11 18.92 -3.66 -3.14
CA VAL A 11 17.74 -4.17 -2.43
C VAL A 11 17.01 -3.03 -1.70
N VAL A 12 17.77 -2.16 -1.04
CA VAL A 12 17.21 -1.00 -0.32
C VAL A 12 16.50 -0.04 -1.28
N TRP A 13 17.12 0.31 -2.40
CA TRP A 13 16.50 1.18 -3.41
C TRP A 13 15.30 0.52 -4.08
N THR A 14 15.34 -0.79 -4.33
CA THR A 14 14.20 -1.57 -4.85
C THR A 14 12.99 -1.51 -3.93
N LEU A 15 13.20 -1.76 -2.63
CA LEU A 15 12.10 -1.70 -1.65
C LEU A 15 11.51 -0.30 -1.52
N ARG A 16 12.37 0.73 -1.47
CA ARG A 16 11.94 2.12 -1.32
C ARG A 16 11.18 2.62 -2.53
N SER A 17 11.66 2.33 -3.74
CA SER A 17 11.01 2.77 -4.97
C SER A 17 9.68 2.04 -5.18
N PHE A 18 9.61 0.75 -4.86
CA PHE A 18 8.36 -0.02 -4.83
C PHE A 18 7.34 0.60 -3.86
N LEU A 19 7.72 0.82 -2.60
CA LEU A 19 6.84 1.42 -1.60
C LEU A 19 6.43 2.86 -1.99
N ALA A 20 7.36 3.66 -2.51
CA ALA A 20 7.08 5.02 -2.95
C ALA A 20 6.03 5.05 -4.07
N ALA A 21 6.19 4.19 -5.09
CA ALA A 21 5.24 4.08 -6.19
C ALA A 21 3.87 3.55 -5.71
N LEU A 22 3.86 2.61 -4.76
CA LEU A 22 2.65 2.10 -4.13
C LEU A 22 1.88 3.21 -3.38
N PHE A 23 2.56 3.99 -2.55
CA PHE A 23 1.94 5.11 -1.84
C PHE A 23 1.48 6.22 -2.78
N LEU A 24 2.26 6.54 -3.82
CA LEU A 24 1.92 7.55 -4.80
C LEU A 24 0.65 7.16 -5.58
N THR A 25 0.59 5.93 -6.08
CA THR A 25 -0.59 5.42 -6.80
C THR A 25 -1.82 5.34 -5.89
N ALA A 26 -1.64 4.92 -4.64
CA ALA A 26 -2.70 4.93 -3.64
C ALA A 26 -3.23 6.35 -3.37
N ALA A 27 -2.35 7.35 -3.24
CA ALA A 27 -2.74 8.74 -3.02
C ALA A 27 -3.47 9.34 -4.22
N LEU A 28 -2.94 9.16 -5.43
CA LEU A 28 -3.54 9.64 -6.66
C LEU A 28 -4.96 9.07 -6.85
N SER A 29 -5.15 7.77 -6.58
CA SER A 29 -6.47 7.14 -6.68
C SER A 29 -7.51 7.68 -5.68
N LYS A 30 -7.06 8.20 -4.53
CA LYS A 30 -7.94 8.82 -3.53
C LYS A 30 -8.24 10.27 -3.87
N LEU A 31 -7.26 11.01 -4.40
CA LEU A 31 -7.45 12.40 -4.81
C LEU A 31 -8.43 12.52 -5.98
N THR A 32 -8.36 11.62 -6.95
CA THR A 32 -9.27 11.63 -8.11
C THR A 32 -10.71 11.26 -7.76
N ALA A 33 -10.94 10.61 -6.62
CA ALA A 33 -12.27 10.16 -6.20
C ALA A 33 -12.50 10.37 -4.69
N ILE A 34 -12.28 11.60 -4.23
CA ILE A 34 -12.25 11.92 -2.80
C ILE A 34 -13.58 11.67 -2.08
N ASP A 35 -14.71 11.94 -2.73
CA ASP A 35 -16.04 11.70 -2.16
C ASP A 35 -16.31 10.20 -1.95
N GLU A 36 -15.82 9.38 -2.88
CA GLU A 36 -15.94 7.94 -2.75
C GLU A 36 -15.00 7.38 -1.69
N PHE A 37 -13.77 7.92 -1.60
CA PHE A 37 -12.84 7.56 -0.53
C PHE A 37 -13.39 7.94 0.86
N HIS A 38 -14.03 9.10 0.99
CA HIS A 38 -14.77 9.47 2.20
C HIS A 38 -15.86 8.44 2.53
N GLY A 39 -16.60 7.96 1.53
CA GLY A 39 -17.56 6.86 1.68
C GLY A 39 -16.91 5.58 2.20
N VAL A 40 -15.71 5.23 1.71
CA VAL A 40 -14.93 4.10 2.23
C VAL A 40 -14.56 4.31 3.70
N VAL A 41 -13.93 5.44 4.05
CA VAL A 41 -13.53 5.75 5.44
C VAL A 41 -14.72 5.67 6.41
N ARG A 42 -15.87 6.24 6.02
CA ARG A 42 -17.10 6.17 6.82
C ARG A 42 -17.61 4.72 6.97
N ASN A 43 -17.49 3.90 5.93
CA ASN A 43 -17.98 2.52 5.95
C ASN A 43 -17.14 1.60 6.85
N PHE A 44 -15.89 1.94 7.15
CA PHE A 44 -15.08 1.23 8.14
C PHE A 44 -15.66 1.35 9.56
N ARG A 45 -16.48 2.37 9.86
CA ARG A 45 -17.13 2.60 11.17
C ARG A 45 -16.13 2.50 12.35
N LEU A 46 -14.95 3.10 12.16
CA LEU A 46 -13.90 3.19 13.17
C LEU A 46 -13.73 4.61 13.71
N LEU A 47 -14.21 5.61 12.98
CA LEU A 47 -14.14 7.01 13.35
C LEU A 47 -15.55 7.58 13.53
N PRO A 48 -15.71 8.62 14.37
CA PRO A 48 -16.91 9.46 14.38
C PRO A 48 -17.19 10.06 13.00
N ASP A 49 -18.45 10.25 12.65
CA ASP A 49 -18.84 10.73 11.31
C ASP A 49 -18.20 12.07 10.92
N GLY A 50 -17.99 12.97 11.90
CA GLY A 50 -17.32 14.26 11.68
C GLY A 50 -15.83 14.15 11.33
N LEU A 51 -15.16 13.04 11.69
CA LEU A 51 -13.73 12.82 11.43
C LEU A 51 -13.46 12.09 10.11
N ALA A 52 -14.48 11.45 9.52
CA ALA A 52 -14.31 10.69 8.28
C ALA A 52 -13.85 11.58 7.11
N ARG A 53 -14.42 12.79 6.99
CA ARG A 53 -14.09 13.73 5.91
C ARG A 53 -12.70 14.37 6.06
N PRO A 54 -12.30 14.88 7.25
CA PRO A 54 -10.92 15.32 7.48
C PRO A 54 -9.90 14.22 7.18
N VAL A 55 -10.13 12.99 7.64
CA VAL A 55 -9.21 11.87 7.36
C VAL A 55 -9.15 11.57 5.86
N ALA A 56 -10.29 11.58 5.16
CA ALA A 56 -10.31 11.36 3.71
C ALA A 56 -9.51 12.41 2.93
N MET A 57 -9.41 13.64 3.43
CA MET A 57 -8.64 14.72 2.81
C MET A 57 -7.16 14.71 3.20
N VAL A 58 -6.84 14.41 4.46
CA VAL A 58 -5.46 14.43 4.97
C VAL A 58 -4.68 13.20 4.54
N LEU A 59 -5.32 12.03 4.49
CA LEU A 59 -4.64 10.77 4.21
C LEU A 59 -3.87 10.77 2.88
N PRO A 60 -4.44 11.21 1.73
CA PRO A 60 -3.71 11.23 0.46
C PRO A 60 -2.49 12.15 0.50
N VAL A 61 -2.56 13.26 1.24
CA VAL A 61 -1.43 14.18 1.42
C VAL A 61 -0.31 13.51 2.22
N VAL A 62 -0.66 12.79 3.30
CA VAL A 62 0.30 12.01 4.08
C VAL A 62 0.93 10.91 3.24
N GLU A 63 0.14 10.20 2.42
CA GLU A 63 0.64 9.17 1.50
C GLU A 63 1.62 9.74 0.47
N MET A 64 1.33 10.91 -0.12
CA MET A 64 2.28 11.59 -1.02
C MET A 64 3.56 12.02 -0.32
N ALA A 65 3.46 12.55 0.91
CA ALA A 65 4.62 12.96 1.70
C ALA A 65 5.52 11.76 2.02
N ILE A 66 4.93 10.61 2.35
CA ILE A 66 5.65 9.34 2.55
C ILE A 66 6.32 8.90 1.25
N ALA A 67 5.61 8.93 0.12
CA ALA A 67 6.17 8.55 -1.18
C ALA A 67 7.39 9.41 -1.56
N ALA A 68 7.30 10.73 -1.41
CA ALA A 68 8.41 11.64 -1.66
C ALA A 68 9.57 11.41 -0.68
N GLY A 69 9.26 11.28 0.61
CA GLY A 69 10.25 11.04 1.66
C GLY A 69 11.02 9.72 1.48
N LEU A 70 10.39 8.68 0.93
CA LEU A 70 11.04 7.40 0.63
C LEU A 70 12.14 7.53 -0.43
N LEU A 71 12.03 8.46 -1.37
CA LEU A 71 13.04 8.68 -2.41
C LEU A 71 14.15 9.66 -1.97
N ILE A 72 13.85 10.54 -1.02
CA ILE A 72 14.80 11.52 -0.48
C ILE A 72 15.64 10.87 0.63
N GLN A 73 16.93 10.65 0.36
CA GLN A 73 17.85 9.91 1.25
C GLN A 73 17.79 10.32 2.74
N PRO A 74 17.88 11.61 3.14
CA PRO A 74 17.82 11.98 4.55
C PRO A 74 16.47 11.71 5.21
N LEU A 75 15.38 11.68 4.43
CA LEU A 75 14.03 11.42 4.93
C LEU A 75 13.65 9.94 4.87
N ALA A 76 14.38 9.12 4.09
CA ALA A 76 13.99 7.77 3.73
C ALA A 76 13.71 6.86 4.93
N ARG A 77 14.51 6.97 6.00
CA ARG A 77 14.30 6.18 7.22
C ARG A 77 13.02 6.58 7.93
N ALA A 78 12.80 7.87 8.14
CA ALA A 78 11.58 8.39 8.76
C ALA A 78 10.35 8.03 7.91
N ALA A 79 10.45 8.21 6.59
CA ALA A 79 9.39 7.87 5.65
C ALA A 79 9.07 6.36 5.64
N SER A 80 10.07 5.47 5.77
CA SER A 80 9.86 4.01 5.87
C SER A 80 9.12 3.63 7.15
N LEU A 81 9.44 4.26 8.28
CA LEU A 81 8.74 4.04 9.54
C LEU A 81 7.31 4.60 9.49
N SER A 82 7.11 5.78 8.90
CA SER A 82 5.78 6.35 8.68
C SER A 82 4.94 5.49 7.74
N ALA A 83 5.53 4.95 6.68
CA ALA A 83 4.89 3.98 5.79
C ALA A 83 4.45 2.72 6.55
N ALA A 84 5.33 2.15 7.36
CA ALA A 84 5.02 0.98 8.18
C ALA A 84 3.89 1.27 9.18
N ALA A 85 3.93 2.41 9.87
CA ALA A 85 2.91 2.82 10.81
C ALA A 85 1.54 3.00 10.13
N LEU A 86 1.53 3.70 8.98
CA LEU A 86 0.31 3.94 8.22
C LEU A 86 -0.29 2.63 7.68
N LEU A 87 0.54 1.76 7.12
CA LEU A 87 0.11 0.42 6.70
C LEU A 87 -0.41 -0.38 7.90
N ALA A 88 0.28 -0.39 9.04
CA ALA A 88 -0.17 -1.13 10.22
C ALA A 88 -1.54 -0.64 10.72
N VAL A 89 -1.75 0.68 10.79
CA VAL A 89 -3.05 1.27 11.16
C VAL A 89 -4.14 0.84 10.18
N PHE A 90 -3.86 0.91 8.88
CA PHE A 90 -4.81 0.50 7.85
C PHE A 90 -5.10 -1.02 7.89
N GLY A 91 -4.07 -1.83 8.13
CA GLY A 91 -4.20 -3.28 8.33
C GLY A 91 -5.05 -3.62 9.54
N MET A 92 -4.86 -2.92 10.66
CA MET A 92 -5.69 -3.08 11.85
C MET A 92 -7.15 -2.72 11.55
N ALA A 93 -7.37 -1.63 10.81
CA ALA A 93 -8.70 -1.23 10.39
C ALA A 93 -9.41 -2.30 9.54
N ILE A 94 -8.66 -2.97 8.65
CA ILE A 94 -9.14 -4.12 7.87
C ILE A 94 -9.45 -5.30 8.79
N VAL A 95 -8.51 -5.69 9.67
CA VAL A 95 -8.68 -6.82 10.60
C VAL A 95 -9.93 -6.65 11.44
N VAL A 96 -10.15 -5.47 12.04
CA VAL A 96 -11.35 -5.19 12.84
C VAL A 96 -12.63 -5.40 12.02
N ASN A 97 -12.67 -4.93 10.77
CA ASN A 97 -13.86 -5.09 9.93
C ASN A 97 -14.06 -6.52 9.45
N VAL A 98 -12.99 -7.26 9.13
CA VAL A 98 -13.05 -8.68 8.78
C VAL A 98 -13.57 -9.50 9.97
N LEU A 99 -13.08 -9.25 11.19
CA LEU A 99 -13.56 -9.90 12.41
C LEU A 99 -15.03 -9.56 12.72
N ARG A 100 -15.49 -8.36 12.35
CA ARG A 100 -16.92 -7.96 12.42
C ARG A 100 -17.78 -8.55 11.29
N GLY A 101 -17.23 -9.40 10.43
CA GLY A 101 -17.93 -9.98 9.28
C GLY A 101 -18.21 -8.98 8.13
N ARG A 102 -17.64 -7.78 8.18
CA ARG A 102 -17.89 -6.69 7.23
C ARG A 102 -16.96 -6.77 6.01
N THR A 103 -16.98 -7.90 5.31
CA THR A 103 -16.11 -8.14 4.13
C THR A 103 -16.60 -7.47 2.84
N GLN A 104 -17.78 -6.85 2.87
CA GLN A 104 -18.40 -6.18 1.72
C GLN A 104 -17.82 -4.78 1.43
N ILE A 105 -16.84 -4.34 2.21
CA ILE A 105 -16.22 -3.02 2.10
C ILE A 105 -15.14 -3.07 1.02
N ASP A 106 -15.07 -2.03 0.19
CA ASP A 106 -13.96 -1.85 -0.76
C ASP A 106 -12.71 -1.39 -0.01
N CYS A 107 -11.58 -2.06 -0.23
CA CYS A 107 -10.30 -1.67 0.34
C CYS A 107 -9.90 -0.24 -0.08
N GLY A 108 -10.32 0.23 -1.26
CA GLY A 108 -10.11 1.61 -1.71
C GLY A 108 -8.65 1.98 -2.05
N CYS A 109 -7.67 1.12 -1.79
CA CYS A 109 -6.25 1.41 -2.04
C CYS A 109 -5.83 1.44 -3.51
N PHE A 110 -6.49 0.66 -4.38
CA PHE A 110 -6.12 0.50 -5.79
C PHE A 110 -7.37 0.42 -6.67
N ARG A 111 -8.02 1.56 -6.85
CA ARG A 111 -9.27 1.66 -7.60
C ARG A 111 -9.01 1.81 -9.10
N ASN A 112 -8.90 0.66 -9.77
CA ASN A 112 -8.89 0.57 -11.24
C ASN A 112 -10.29 0.24 -11.80
N GLY A 113 -11.34 0.79 -11.20
CA GLY A 113 -12.75 0.54 -11.59
C GLY A 113 -13.36 -0.78 -11.09
N MET A 114 -12.58 -1.66 -10.44
CA MET A 114 -13.07 -2.91 -9.86
C MET A 114 -13.10 -2.85 -8.33
N LYS A 115 -14.27 -3.09 -7.71
CA LYS A 115 -14.41 -3.07 -6.24
C LYS A 115 -13.80 -4.31 -5.61
N GLN A 116 -12.65 -4.16 -4.94
CA GLN A 116 -12.01 -5.27 -4.21
C GLN A 116 -12.49 -5.29 -2.76
N ARG A 117 -13.17 -6.39 -2.41
CA ARG A 117 -13.65 -6.64 -1.04
C ARG A 117 -12.50 -6.86 -0.08
N ILE A 118 -12.61 -6.31 1.13
CA ILE A 118 -11.68 -6.62 2.21
C ILE A 118 -11.85 -8.06 2.69
N GLY A 119 -10.74 -8.72 2.98
CA GLY A 119 -10.71 -10.09 3.51
C GLY A 119 -9.33 -10.46 4.07
N TRP A 120 -9.15 -11.73 4.44
CA TRP A 120 -7.88 -12.23 4.99
C TRP A 120 -6.69 -12.10 4.03
N ALA A 121 -6.93 -12.20 2.73
CA ALA A 121 -5.91 -11.93 1.72
C ALA A 121 -5.41 -10.47 1.78
N THR A 122 -6.32 -9.51 1.97
CA THR A 122 -5.99 -8.10 2.14
C THR A 122 -5.20 -7.86 3.42
N VAL A 123 -5.57 -8.55 4.51
CA VAL A 123 -4.82 -8.51 5.79
C VAL A 123 -3.39 -9.02 5.59
N ALA A 124 -3.23 -10.20 4.99
CA ALA A 124 -1.92 -10.80 4.74
C ALA A 124 -1.04 -9.89 3.86
N ARG A 125 -1.60 -9.39 2.76
CA ARG A 125 -0.93 -8.43 1.88
C ARG A 125 -0.47 -7.19 2.64
N ASN A 126 -1.34 -6.58 3.44
CA ASN A 126 -0.98 -5.38 4.20
C ASN A 126 0.08 -5.69 5.28
N GLY A 127 0.03 -6.87 5.90
CA GLY A 127 1.08 -7.36 6.80
C GLY A 127 2.43 -7.48 6.11
N VAL A 128 2.46 -8.06 4.90
CA VAL A 128 3.69 -8.15 4.09
C VAL A 128 4.24 -6.76 3.76
N LEU A 129 3.39 -5.83 3.30
CA LEU A 129 3.83 -4.46 2.99
C LEU A 129 4.38 -3.74 4.24
N THR A 130 3.75 -3.95 5.39
CA THR A 130 4.22 -3.40 6.67
C THR A 130 5.60 -3.95 7.02
N ALA A 131 5.81 -5.26 6.86
CA ALA A 131 7.10 -5.89 7.10
C ALA A 131 8.19 -5.39 6.13
N LEU A 132 7.84 -5.19 4.85
CA LEU A 132 8.76 -4.62 3.86
C LEU A 132 9.16 -3.17 4.21
N ALA A 133 8.21 -2.35 4.69
CA ALA A 133 8.48 -0.98 5.12
C ALA A 133 9.38 -0.93 6.37
N LEU A 134 9.15 -1.81 7.36
CA LEU A 134 10.04 -1.95 8.52
C LEU A 134 11.43 -2.43 8.11
N GLY A 135 11.50 -3.42 7.22
CA GLY A 135 12.75 -3.94 6.67
C GLY A 135 13.55 -2.84 5.96
N ALA A 136 12.92 -2.06 5.08
CA ALA A 136 13.57 -0.92 4.42
C ALA A 136 14.13 0.10 5.42
N GLY A 137 13.38 0.44 6.46
CA GLY A 137 13.83 1.34 7.53
C GLY A 137 15.02 0.79 8.33
N ALA A 138 15.04 -0.52 8.61
CA ALA A 138 16.13 -1.18 9.33
C ALA A 138 17.41 -1.29 8.50
N LEU A 139 17.27 -1.56 7.19
CA LEU A 139 18.40 -1.66 6.26
C LEU A 139 19.03 -0.28 5.98
N LEU A 140 18.23 0.79 5.94
CA LEU A 140 18.73 2.16 5.80
C LEU A 140 19.61 2.61 6.98
N ALA A 141 19.44 2.04 8.18
CA ALA A 141 20.29 2.35 9.33
C ALA A 141 21.72 1.77 9.20
N GLN A 142 21.92 0.82 8.29
CA GLN A 142 23.14 0.02 8.15
C GLN A 142 23.74 0.10 6.73
N GLY A 143 23.17 0.96 5.87
CA GLY A 143 23.45 0.98 4.44
C GLY A 143 24.79 1.64 4.08
N ARG A 144 25.52 1.01 3.17
CA ARG A 144 26.66 1.62 2.47
C ARG A 144 26.20 2.68 1.46
N ALA A 145 27.10 3.60 1.08
CA ALA A 145 26.83 4.55 0.00
C ALA A 145 26.48 3.81 -1.30
N ALA A 146 25.37 4.21 -1.93
CA ALA A 146 24.89 3.61 -3.17
C ALA A 146 25.59 4.26 -4.38
N SER A 147 26.00 3.45 -5.36
CA SER A 147 26.46 3.97 -6.64
C SER A 147 25.27 4.43 -7.50
N ALA A 148 25.52 5.25 -8.53
CA ALA A 148 24.48 5.65 -9.49
C ALA A 148 23.83 4.44 -10.19
N GLY A 149 24.62 3.39 -10.47
CA GLY A 149 24.12 2.13 -11.03
C GLY A 149 23.17 1.40 -10.09
N ASP A 150 23.47 1.36 -8.79
CA ASP A 150 22.59 0.74 -7.78
C ASP A 150 21.27 1.48 -7.65
N ILE A 151 21.30 2.82 -7.75
CA ILE A 151 20.10 3.65 -7.70
C ILE A 151 19.24 3.39 -8.94
N ALA A 152 19.82 3.46 -10.14
CA ALA A 152 19.09 3.27 -11.39
C ALA A 152 18.46 1.88 -11.48
N THR A 153 19.21 0.84 -11.14
CA THR A 153 18.72 -0.54 -11.12
C THR A 153 17.65 -0.75 -10.05
N GLY A 154 17.83 -0.20 -8.84
CA GLY A 154 16.83 -0.28 -7.79
C GLY A 154 15.54 0.47 -8.11
N LEU A 155 15.61 1.61 -8.78
CA LEU A 155 14.43 2.33 -9.27
C LEU A 155 13.68 1.51 -10.33
N ALA A 156 14.40 0.96 -11.31
CA ALA A 156 13.81 0.12 -12.35
C ALA A 156 13.15 -1.14 -11.76
N ALA A 157 13.85 -1.84 -10.86
CA ALA A 157 13.35 -3.05 -10.22
C ALA A 157 12.08 -2.77 -9.38
N GLY A 158 12.06 -1.69 -8.60
CA GLY A 158 10.87 -1.36 -7.82
C GLY A 158 9.70 -0.88 -8.66
N LEU A 159 9.94 -0.20 -9.78
CA LEU A 159 8.90 0.11 -10.76
C LEU A 159 8.33 -1.17 -11.38
N THR A 160 9.18 -2.12 -11.79
CA THR A 160 8.74 -3.42 -12.30
C THR A 160 7.90 -4.17 -11.27
N LEU A 161 8.35 -4.23 -10.00
CA LEU A 161 7.57 -4.84 -8.91
C LEU A 161 6.22 -4.14 -8.72
N THR A 162 6.16 -2.82 -8.86
CA THR A 162 4.92 -2.06 -8.78
C THR A 162 3.95 -2.45 -9.89
N LEU A 163 4.44 -2.55 -11.14
CA LEU A 163 3.60 -2.96 -12.27
C LEU A 163 3.09 -4.39 -12.10
N LEU A 164 3.95 -5.31 -11.68
CA LEU A 164 3.56 -6.70 -11.39
C LEU A 164 2.49 -6.76 -10.28
N TYR A 165 2.69 -5.98 -9.22
CA TYR A 165 1.73 -5.88 -8.13
C TYR A 165 0.37 -5.33 -8.61
N MET A 166 0.37 -4.24 -9.39
CA MET A 166 -0.87 -3.70 -9.96
C MET A 166 -1.57 -4.70 -10.88
N GLY A 167 -0.81 -5.44 -11.69
CA GLY A 167 -1.33 -6.50 -12.54
C GLY A 167 -1.96 -7.64 -11.74
N ALA A 168 -1.30 -8.08 -10.66
CA ALA A 168 -1.84 -9.10 -9.76
C ALA A 168 -3.15 -8.65 -9.09
N GLU A 169 -3.25 -7.38 -8.69
CA GLU A 169 -4.47 -6.81 -8.11
C GLU A 169 -5.61 -6.71 -9.12
N MET A 170 -5.32 -6.31 -10.36
CA MET A 170 -6.30 -6.31 -11.45
C MET A 170 -6.84 -7.72 -11.70
N LEU A 171 -5.96 -8.73 -11.78
CA LEU A 171 -6.36 -10.13 -11.97
C LEU A 171 -7.24 -10.62 -10.82
N GLY A 172 -6.88 -10.31 -9.57
CA GLY A 172 -7.68 -10.64 -8.40
C GLY A 172 -9.08 -9.99 -8.43
N GLY A 173 -9.15 -8.73 -8.87
CA GLY A 173 -10.42 -8.03 -9.09
C GLY A 173 -11.29 -8.71 -10.15
N PHE A 174 -10.70 -9.10 -11.28
CA PHE A 174 -11.40 -9.76 -12.38
C PHE A 174 -11.99 -11.11 -11.97
N VAL A 175 -11.21 -11.95 -11.29
CA VAL A 175 -11.67 -13.25 -10.77
C VAL A 175 -12.84 -13.07 -9.79
N ALA A 176 -12.75 -12.06 -8.91
CA ALA A 176 -13.80 -11.77 -7.93
C ALA A 176 -15.11 -11.28 -8.58
N MET A 177 -15.05 -10.59 -9.73
CA MET A 177 -16.24 -10.21 -10.49
C MET A 177 -16.85 -11.41 -11.23
N ASN A 178 -16.03 -12.21 -11.91
CA ASN A 178 -16.50 -13.36 -12.68
C ASN A 178 -17.24 -14.39 -11.81
N ASN A 179 -16.71 -14.67 -10.61
CA ASN A 179 -17.33 -15.57 -9.64
C ASN A 179 -18.71 -15.08 -9.14
N ARG A 180 -19.01 -13.78 -9.23
CA ARG A 180 -20.34 -13.26 -8.90
C ARG A 180 -21.33 -13.46 -10.04
N ALA A 181 -20.90 -13.18 -11.27
CA ALA A 181 -21.74 -13.33 -12.45
C ALA A 181 -22.27 -14.77 -12.57
N SER A 182 -21.42 -15.77 -12.29
CA SER A 182 -21.82 -17.18 -12.24
C SER A 182 -22.80 -17.49 -11.10
N SER A 183 -22.61 -16.91 -9.91
CA SER A 183 -23.51 -17.13 -8.76
C SER A 183 -24.91 -16.53 -8.94
N THR A 184 -25.04 -15.41 -9.66
CA THR A 184 -26.35 -14.80 -9.96
C THR A 184 -27.14 -15.55 -11.02
N LYS A 185 -26.49 -16.35 -11.86
CA LYS A 185 -27.15 -17.10 -12.95
C LYS A 185 -27.75 -18.44 -12.49
N GLY A 186 -27.40 -18.89 -11.29
CA GLY A 186 -27.89 -20.13 -10.68
C GLY A 186 -29.04 -19.96 -9.68
N ARG A 187 -29.72 -18.80 -9.67
CA ARG A 187 -30.83 -18.49 -8.77
C ARG A 187 -32.08 -18.12 -9.54
#